data_AF-K2C628-F1
#
_entry.id   AF-K2C628-F1
#
_cell.length_a   1.000
_cell.length_b   1.000
_cell.length_c   1.000
_cell.angle_alpha   90.00
_cell.angle_beta   90.00
_cell.angle_gamma   90.00
#
_symmetry.space_group_name_H-M   'P 1'
#
loop_
_entity.id
_entity.type
_entity.pdbx_description
1 polymer ?
#
loop_
_entity_poly.entity_id
_entity_poly.type
_entity_poly.pdbx_seq_one_letter_code
_entity_poly.pdbx_strand_id
1 'polypeptide(L)'
;PAYLRPPYGAMNRKVLAMARQEGMQIVLWTIDPKDWLQKNESSILHNIERQLGMASGNPRGGAVLLHDIYPSTVRALEPLLDRLATHEYRIARIDNLNAQSGNFWAAAQPKLLRNARFFRHFDPELSGHKLLISILKPQAKNQRTPMAMLKASKNGSLFAYLVKNPV
;
A
#
# COMPACT_ATOMS: atom_id res chain seq x y z
N PRO A 1 9.13 5.13 7.43
CA PRO A 1 8.22 5.70 6.41
C PRO A 1 7.17 6.57 7.13
N ALA A 2 6.71 7.67 6.53
CA ALA A 2 5.76 8.58 7.19
C ALA A 2 4.27 8.27 6.89
N TYR A 3 4.01 7.50 5.82
CA TYR A 3 2.66 7.23 5.32
C TYR A 3 2.44 5.73 5.10
N LEU A 4 1.22 5.28 5.40
CA LEU A 4 0.74 3.94 5.15
C LEU A 4 -0.54 4.01 4.30
N ARG A 5 -0.53 3.31 3.16
CA ARG A 5 -1.73 3.03 2.37
C ARG A 5 -2.14 1.58 2.61
N PRO A 6 -3.20 1.30 3.40
CA PRO A 6 -3.60 -0.07 3.68
C PRO A 6 -3.98 -0.80 2.38
N PRO A 7 -3.56 -2.07 2.19
CA PRO A 7 -4.03 -2.89 1.10
C PRO A 7 -5.57 -2.87 1.02
N TYR A 8 -6.10 -2.71 -0.19
CA TYR A 8 -7.54 -2.57 -0.46
C TYR A 8 -8.23 -1.38 0.22
N GLY A 9 -7.47 -0.45 0.80
CA GLY A 9 -8.01 0.64 1.63
C GLY A 9 -8.63 0.14 2.93
N ALA A 10 -8.40 -1.14 3.26
CA ALA A 10 -9.08 -1.80 4.34
C ALA A 10 -8.37 -1.51 5.67
N MET A 11 -9.13 -0.98 6.63
CA MET A 11 -8.61 -0.65 7.96
C MET A 11 -9.65 -0.88 9.05
N ASN A 12 -9.15 -1.22 10.24
CA ASN A 12 -9.93 -1.30 11.48
C ASN A 12 -9.18 -0.58 12.61
N ARG A 13 -9.73 -0.57 13.82
CA ARG A 13 -9.11 0.10 14.98
C ARG A 13 -7.69 -0.39 15.27
N LYS A 14 -7.40 -1.68 15.03
CA LYS A 14 -6.06 -2.24 15.24
C LYS A 14 -5.07 -1.70 14.22
N VAL A 15 -5.42 -1.67 12.93
CA VAL A 15 -4.58 -1.08 11.86
C VAL A 15 -4.29 0.39 12.15
N LEU A 16 -5.31 1.15 12.56
CA LEU A 16 -5.16 2.57 12.91
C LEU A 16 -4.25 2.77 14.12
N ALA A 17 -4.42 1.95 15.17
CA ALA A 17 -3.58 2.03 16.37
C ALA A 17 -2.12 1.69 16.07
N MET A 18 -1.87 0.64 15.28
CA MET A 18 -0.51 0.26 14.87
C MET A 18 0.14 1.35 14.01
N ALA A 19 -0.57 1.91 13.03
CA ALA A 19 -0.04 3.00 12.22
C ALA A 19 0.37 4.20 13.09
N ARG A 20 -0.47 4.57 14.07
CA ARG A 20 -0.16 5.65 15.03
C ARG A 20 1.05 5.32 15.90
N GLN A 21 1.16 4.09 16.40
CA GLN A 21 2.30 3.65 17.22
C GLN A 21 3.63 3.72 16.45
N GLU A 22 3.60 3.39 15.16
CA GLU A 22 4.75 3.47 14.25
C GLU A 22 4.99 4.89 13.69
N GLY A 23 4.24 5.90 14.15
CA GLY A 23 4.37 7.29 13.70
C GLY A 23 3.93 7.52 12.25
N MET A 24 3.09 6.64 11.70
CA MET A 24 2.61 6.71 10.31
C MET A 24 1.20 7.29 10.20
N GLN A 25 0.97 8.09 9.17
CA GLN A 25 -0.36 8.57 8.78
C GLN A 25 -1.00 7.66 7.72
N ILE A 26 -2.32 7.45 7.81
CA ILE A 26 -3.06 6.69 6.80
C ILE A 26 -3.36 7.58 5.60
N VAL A 27 -3.05 7.08 4.40
CA VAL A 27 -3.35 7.72 3.12
C VAL A 27 -4.25 6.82 2.29
N LEU A 28 -5.33 7.39 1.76
CA LEU A 28 -6.26 6.74 0.83
C LEU A 28 -6.31 7.53 -0.49
N TRP A 29 -7.31 7.24 -1.31
CA TRP A 29 -7.54 7.87 -2.60
C TRP A 29 -8.99 8.31 -2.73
N THR A 30 -9.23 9.32 -3.55
CA THR A 30 -10.57 9.77 -3.96
C THR A 30 -10.89 9.38 -5.39
N ILE A 31 -9.87 9.03 -6.18
CA ILE A 31 -9.98 8.64 -7.59
C ILE A 31 -9.43 7.22 -7.74
N ASP A 32 -10.28 6.29 -8.16
CA ASP A 32 -9.90 4.90 -8.46
C ASP A 32 -10.25 4.59 -9.92
N PRO A 33 -9.27 4.64 -10.84
CA PRO A 33 -9.52 4.33 -12.24
C PRO A 33 -9.66 2.83 -12.53
N LYS A 34 -9.49 1.98 -11.52
CA LYS A 34 -9.51 0.52 -11.64
C LYS A 34 -8.51 0.03 -12.69
N ASP A 35 -7.31 0.58 -12.68
CA ASP A 35 -6.22 0.23 -13.60
C ASP A 35 -5.89 -1.27 -13.55
N TRP A 36 -5.93 -1.85 -12.35
CA TRP A 36 -5.80 -3.27 -12.07
C TRP A 36 -6.85 -4.15 -12.77
N LEU A 37 -8.05 -3.62 -13.00
CA LEU A 37 -9.16 -4.33 -13.65
C LEU A 37 -9.12 -4.12 -15.16
N GLN A 38 -9.01 -2.88 -15.61
CA GLN A 38 -9.15 -2.52 -17.02
C GLN A 38 -7.94 -2.93 -17.85
N LYS A 39 -6.73 -2.77 -17.29
CA LYS A 39 -5.45 -3.03 -17.95
C LYS A 39 -5.34 -2.41 -19.36
N ASN A 40 -6.07 -1.32 -19.63
CA ASN A 40 -6.12 -0.61 -20.89
C ASN A 40 -5.89 0.89 -20.63
N GLU A 41 -4.96 1.46 -21.39
CA GLU A 41 -4.50 2.84 -21.24
C GLU A 41 -5.63 3.87 -21.41
N SER A 42 -6.39 3.78 -22.50
CA SER A 42 -7.51 4.69 -22.78
C SER A 42 -8.58 4.64 -21.71
N SER A 43 -8.90 3.43 -21.21
CA SER A 43 -9.85 3.26 -20.10
C SER A 43 -9.35 3.89 -18.81
N ILE A 44 -8.05 3.79 -18.51
CA ILE A 44 -7.43 4.41 -17.33
C ILE A 44 -7.56 5.92 -17.41
N LEU A 45 -7.10 6.53 -18.51
CA LEU A 45 -7.17 7.99 -18.73
C LEU A 45 -8.60 8.51 -18.61
N HIS A 46 -9.52 7.89 -19.33
CA HIS A 46 -10.93 8.28 -19.32
C HIS A 46 -11.55 8.16 -17.92
N ASN A 47 -11.20 7.12 -17.15
CA ASN A 47 -11.70 6.96 -15.79
C ASN A 47 -11.17 8.04 -14.83
N ILE A 48 -9.91 8.45 -14.98
CA ILE A 48 -9.31 9.51 -14.17
C ILE A 48 -9.98 10.85 -14.48
N GLU A 49 -10.03 11.24 -15.74
CA GLU A 49 -10.61 12.53 -16.18
C GLU A 49 -12.08 12.69 -15.77
N ARG A 50 -12.87 11.63 -15.95
CA ARG A 50 -14.27 11.62 -15.53
C ARG A 50 -14.39 11.85 -14.03
N GLN A 51 -13.57 11.15 -13.23
CA GLN A 51 -13.62 11.27 -11.78
C GLN A 51 -13.09 12.62 -11.30
N LEU A 52 -12.14 13.24 -12.01
CA LEU A 52 -11.69 14.61 -11.78
C LEU A 52 -12.69 15.67 -12.28
N GLY A 53 -13.78 15.28 -12.95
CA GLY A 53 -14.79 16.23 -13.43
C GLY A 53 -14.31 17.11 -14.59
N MET A 54 -13.22 16.71 -15.27
CA MET A 54 -12.60 17.48 -16.36
C MET A 54 -13.57 17.64 -17.53
N ALA A 55 -14.25 16.55 -17.92
CA ALA A 55 -15.21 16.56 -19.02
C ALA A 55 -16.54 17.26 -18.67
N SER A 56 -16.87 17.42 -17.39
CA SER A 56 -18.15 17.99 -16.93
C SER A 56 -18.09 19.49 -16.61
N GLY A 57 -16.94 20.15 -16.85
CA GLY A 57 -16.75 21.57 -16.53
C GLY A 57 -16.77 21.89 -15.04
N ASN A 58 -16.63 20.88 -14.17
CA ASN A 58 -16.57 21.04 -12.72
C ASN A 58 -15.30 20.33 -12.20
N PRO A 59 -14.11 20.85 -12.57
CA PRO A 59 -12.84 20.23 -12.22
C PRO A 59 -12.63 20.23 -10.71
N ARG A 60 -12.13 19.11 -10.19
CA ARG A 60 -11.83 18.94 -8.77
C ARG A 60 -10.51 18.21 -8.58
N GLY A 61 -9.77 18.58 -7.54
CA GLY A 61 -8.56 17.86 -7.13
C GLY A 61 -8.83 16.45 -6.63
N GLY A 62 -7.77 15.64 -6.54
CA GLY A 62 -7.89 14.24 -6.17
C GLY A 62 -6.57 13.61 -5.73
N ALA A 63 -6.67 12.57 -4.89
CA ALA A 63 -5.62 11.57 -4.76
C ALA A 63 -5.97 10.37 -5.65
N VAL A 64 -5.12 10.08 -6.64
CA VAL A 64 -5.34 9.02 -7.63
C VAL A 64 -4.63 7.74 -7.20
N LEU A 65 -5.36 6.63 -7.12
CA LEU A 65 -4.77 5.30 -6.92
C LEU A 65 -4.34 4.71 -8.26
N LEU A 66 -3.06 4.39 -8.36
CA LEU A 66 -2.45 3.70 -9.50
C LEU A 66 -1.50 2.61 -9.00
N HIS A 67 -1.23 1.63 -9.87
CA HIS A 67 -0.32 0.52 -9.62
C HIS A 67 0.69 0.42 -10.77
N ASP A 68 1.94 0.74 -10.47
CA ASP A 68 3.10 0.71 -11.38
C ASP A 68 3.48 -0.69 -11.86
N ILE A 69 2.98 -1.74 -11.21
CA ILE A 69 3.15 -3.13 -11.62
C ILE A 69 2.41 -3.49 -12.92
N TYR A 70 1.49 -2.64 -13.41
CA TYR A 70 0.78 -2.86 -14.67
C TYR A 70 1.37 -2.02 -15.80
N PRO A 71 1.85 -2.64 -16.90
CA PRO A 71 2.43 -1.89 -18.02
C PRO A 71 1.47 -0.87 -18.65
N SER A 72 0.15 -1.13 -18.63
CA SER A 72 -0.86 -0.19 -19.10
C SER A 72 -0.98 1.06 -18.23
N THR A 73 -0.78 0.93 -16.92
CA THR A 73 -0.70 2.08 -16.00
C THR A 73 0.54 2.92 -16.29
N VAL A 74 1.69 2.27 -16.52
CA VAL A 74 2.94 2.97 -16.85
C VAL A 74 2.80 3.75 -18.16
N ARG A 75 2.24 3.13 -19.21
CA ARG A 75 2.00 3.83 -20.49
C ARG A 75 0.99 4.96 -20.37
N ALA A 76 0.01 4.85 -19.48
CA ALA A 76 -0.97 5.91 -19.25
C ALA A 76 -0.38 7.14 -18.52
N LEU A 77 0.82 7.04 -17.92
CA LEU A 77 1.34 8.11 -17.07
C LEU A 77 1.69 9.38 -17.86
N GLU A 78 2.47 9.25 -18.93
CA GLU A 78 2.86 10.40 -19.78
C GLU A 78 1.64 11.18 -20.34
N PRO A 79 0.69 10.54 -21.07
CA PRO A 79 -0.48 11.26 -21.56
C PRO A 79 -1.38 11.79 -20.43
N LEU A 80 -1.41 11.14 -19.26
CA LEU A 80 -2.13 11.67 -18.11
C LEU A 80 -1.52 12.99 -17.63
N LEU A 81 -0.19 13.05 -17.50
CA LEU A 81 0.53 14.24 -17.05
C LEU A 81 0.27 15.43 -17.99
N ASP A 82 0.32 15.20 -19.30
CA ASP A 82 0.03 16.22 -20.31
C ASP A 82 -1.40 16.75 -20.20
N ARG A 83 -2.38 15.86 -20.04
CA ARG A 83 -3.80 16.24 -19.91
C ARG A 83 -4.06 17.00 -18.62
N LEU A 84 -3.44 16.59 -17.52
CA LEU A 84 -3.51 17.30 -16.24
C LEU A 84 -2.93 18.70 -16.35
N ALA A 85 -1.74 18.85 -16.96
CA ALA A 85 -1.11 20.14 -17.18
C ALA A 85 -1.97 21.06 -18.06
N THR A 86 -2.55 20.52 -19.14
CA THR A 86 -3.45 21.26 -20.05
C THR A 86 -4.69 21.81 -19.34
N HIS A 87 -5.17 21.11 -18.31
CA HIS A 87 -6.31 21.55 -17.49
C HIS A 87 -5.87 22.23 -16.19
N GLU A 88 -4.65 22.75 -16.15
CA GLU A 88 -4.11 23.55 -15.04
C GLU A 88 -4.05 22.82 -13.69
N TYR A 89 -4.03 21.48 -13.69
CA TYR A 89 -3.82 20.70 -12.47
C TYR A 89 -2.36 20.80 -12.01
N ARG A 90 -2.18 21.02 -10.71
CA ARG A 90 -0.87 20.92 -10.05
C ARG A 90 -0.71 19.58 -9.38
N ILE A 91 0.35 18.86 -9.74
CA ILE A 91 0.72 17.61 -9.09
C ILE A 91 1.60 17.93 -7.90
N ALA A 92 1.24 17.36 -6.75
CA ALA A 92 1.98 17.53 -5.51
C ALA A 92 2.25 16.17 -4.88
N ARG A 93 3.33 16.11 -4.10
CA ARG A 93 3.57 15.00 -3.19
C ARG A 93 2.55 15.05 -2.06
N ILE A 94 2.29 13.90 -1.45
CA ILE A 94 1.29 13.76 -0.38
C ILE A 94 1.57 14.67 0.83
N ASP A 95 2.85 14.94 1.13
CA ASP A 95 3.31 15.82 2.20
C ASP A 95 3.11 17.32 1.91
N ASN A 96 2.82 17.67 0.65
CA ASN A 96 2.61 19.04 0.19
C ASN A 96 1.16 19.30 -0.26
N LEU A 97 0.22 18.40 0.05
CA LEU A 97 -1.20 18.67 -0.15
C LEU A 97 -1.67 19.71 0.87
N ASN A 98 -2.31 20.80 0.42
CA ASN A 98 -2.73 21.87 1.32
C ASN A 98 -3.76 21.36 2.35
N ALA A 99 -3.74 21.86 3.58
CA ALA A 99 -4.69 21.44 4.62
C ALA A 99 -6.14 21.87 4.33
N GLN A 100 -6.36 22.85 3.45
CA GLN A 100 -7.69 23.24 2.96
C GLN A 100 -8.33 22.20 2.03
N SER A 101 -7.55 21.24 1.53
CA SER A 101 -8.00 20.08 0.78
C SER A 101 -8.31 18.88 1.70
N GLY A 102 -8.86 19.19 2.89
CA GLY A 102 -9.16 18.31 4.01
C GLY A 102 -10.08 17.11 3.75
N ASN A 103 -10.36 16.79 2.48
CA ASN A 103 -11.13 15.64 2.03
C ASN A 103 -10.26 14.52 1.39
N PHE A 104 -8.94 14.69 1.29
CA PHE A 104 -8.04 13.61 0.81
C PHE A 104 -7.56 12.67 1.92
N TRP A 105 -7.70 13.10 3.18
CA TRP A 105 -7.34 12.32 4.36
C TRP A 105 -8.55 11.51 4.82
N ALA A 106 -8.63 10.30 4.27
CA ALA A 106 -9.79 9.42 4.28
C ALA A 106 -10.93 9.94 3.41
N ALA A 107 -11.52 9.04 2.61
CA ALA A 107 -12.89 9.20 2.15
C ALA A 107 -13.71 9.78 3.32
N ALA A 108 -14.51 10.82 3.08
CA ALA A 108 -15.14 11.66 4.10
C ALA A 108 -15.91 10.92 5.22
N GLN A 109 -16.13 9.62 5.07
CA GLN A 109 -16.13 8.66 6.16
C GLN A 109 -15.33 7.46 5.64
N PRO A 110 -14.18 7.05 6.23
CA PRO A 110 -13.76 5.69 6.00
C PRO A 110 -14.97 4.90 6.48
N LYS A 111 -15.57 4.09 5.61
CA LYS A 111 -16.27 2.92 6.12
C LYS A 111 -15.17 2.19 6.87
N LEU A 112 -15.01 2.53 8.16
CA LEU A 112 -14.49 1.63 9.16
C LEU A 112 -15.25 0.38 8.77
N LEU A 113 -14.54 -0.57 8.18
CA LEU A 113 -15.12 -1.84 7.90
C LEU A 113 -15.28 -2.43 9.30
N ARG A 114 -16.29 -1.94 10.04
CA ARG A 114 -16.64 -2.34 11.41
C ARG A 114 -16.81 -3.86 11.43
N ASN A 115 -17.11 -4.43 10.25
CA ASN A 115 -17.21 -5.84 9.94
C ASN A 115 -16.38 -6.28 8.72
N ALA A 116 -15.23 -5.64 8.38
CA ALA A 116 -14.28 -6.36 7.52
C ALA A 116 -13.80 -7.55 8.33
N ARG A 117 -14.37 -8.72 8.02
CA ARG A 117 -13.68 -9.97 8.23
C ARG A 117 -12.48 -9.94 7.29
N PHE A 118 -11.42 -9.24 7.68
CA PHE A 118 -10.10 -9.69 7.33
C PHE A 118 -10.07 -11.14 7.77
N PHE A 119 -9.87 -12.06 6.82
CA PHE A 119 -9.63 -13.45 7.17
C PHE A 119 -8.65 -13.42 8.34
N ARG A 120 -9.02 -14.07 9.46
CA ARG A 120 -8.29 -13.95 10.74
C ARG A 120 -6.82 -14.41 10.62
N HIS A 121 -6.45 -14.90 9.45
CA HIS A 121 -5.10 -15.15 8.98
C HIS A 121 -4.94 -14.56 7.57
N PHE A 122 -3.93 -13.70 7.41
CA PHE A 122 -3.33 -13.51 6.10
C PHE A 122 -2.60 -14.81 5.76
N ASP A 123 -3.02 -15.49 4.69
CA ASP A 123 -2.33 -16.66 4.16
C ASP A 123 -1.33 -16.19 3.08
N PRO A 124 0.00 -16.24 3.35
CA PRO A 124 1.00 -15.83 2.39
C PRO A 124 0.96 -16.63 1.09
N GLU A 125 0.45 -17.87 1.10
CA GLU A 125 0.36 -18.72 -0.09
C GLU A 125 -0.55 -18.11 -1.15
N LEU A 126 -1.60 -17.41 -0.74
CA LEU A 126 -2.53 -16.71 -1.63
C LEU A 126 -1.86 -15.54 -2.38
N SER A 127 -0.67 -15.09 -1.97
CA SER A 127 0.06 -14.04 -2.66
C SER A 127 0.75 -14.52 -3.95
N GLY A 128 0.98 -15.83 -4.11
CA GLY A 128 1.76 -16.39 -5.23
C GLY A 128 3.23 -15.93 -5.30
N HIS A 129 3.69 -15.11 -4.34
CA HIS A 129 5.00 -14.46 -4.38
C HIS A 129 5.98 -15.18 -3.46
N LYS A 130 6.91 -15.95 -4.03
CA LYS A 130 7.83 -16.85 -3.31
C LYS A 130 8.57 -16.20 -2.13
N LEU A 131 8.98 -14.94 -2.27
CA LEU A 131 9.68 -14.20 -1.22
C LEU A 131 8.75 -13.78 -0.06
N LEU A 132 7.50 -13.39 -0.37
CA LEU A 132 6.53 -13.04 0.68
C LEU A 132 6.10 -14.30 1.44
N ILE A 133 5.93 -15.40 0.71
CA ILE A 133 5.67 -16.72 1.28
C ILE A 133 6.79 -17.13 2.24
N SER A 134 8.07 -16.97 1.88
CA SER A 134 9.19 -17.40 2.73
C SER A 134 9.36 -16.55 4.00
N ILE A 135 9.04 -15.25 3.92
CA ILE A 135 9.17 -14.32 5.04
C ILE A 135 7.98 -14.43 6.01
N LEU A 136 6.76 -14.62 5.49
CA LEU A 136 5.53 -14.51 6.26
C LEU A 136 4.93 -15.86 6.65
N LYS A 137 5.37 -16.98 6.04
CA LYS A 137 5.02 -18.29 6.58
C LYS A 137 5.52 -18.37 8.01
N PRO A 138 4.70 -18.85 8.96
CA PRO A 138 5.18 -19.23 10.27
C PRO A 138 6.31 -20.25 10.06
N GLN A 139 7.55 -19.79 10.21
CA GLN A 139 8.69 -20.69 10.23
C GLN A 139 8.41 -21.64 11.40
N ALA A 140 8.39 -22.96 11.14
CA ALA A 140 8.49 -23.92 12.23
C ALA A 140 9.60 -23.42 13.16
N LYS A 141 9.39 -23.44 14.47
CA LYS A 141 10.37 -22.93 15.46
C LYS A 141 11.68 -23.70 15.31
N ASN A 142 12.47 -23.32 14.32
CA ASN A 142 13.75 -23.90 14.04
C ASN A 142 14.66 -23.22 15.02
N GLN A 143 15.12 -24.02 15.98
CA GLN A 143 15.98 -23.56 17.04
C GLN A 143 17.39 -23.20 16.53
N ARG A 144 17.59 -23.05 15.22
CA ARG A 144 18.80 -22.55 14.55
C ARG A 144 18.44 -21.47 13.54
N THR A 145 18.08 -20.28 14.01
CA THR A 145 18.00 -19.12 13.11
C THR A 145 19.40 -18.51 12.94
N PRO A 146 19.71 -17.91 11.77
CA PRO A 146 20.99 -17.23 11.55
C PRO A 146 21.29 -16.18 12.62
N MET A 147 20.26 -15.47 13.09
CA MET A 147 20.39 -14.44 14.12
C MET A 147 20.71 -15.02 15.51
N ALA A 148 20.14 -16.19 15.84
CA ALA A 148 20.44 -16.85 17.10
C ALA A 148 21.82 -17.51 17.11
N MET A 149 22.28 -18.04 15.97
CA MET A 149 23.67 -18.49 15.78
C MET A 149 24.66 -17.32 15.86
N LEU A 150 24.35 -16.17 15.23
CA LEU A 150 25.19 -14.97 15.31
C LEU A 150 25.26 -14.45 16.76
N LYS A 151 24.15 -14.45 17.50
CA LYS A 151 24.11 -14.07 18.91
C LYS A 151 24.91 -15.04 19.77
N ALA A 152 24.81 -16.34 19.51
CA ALA A 152 25.61 -17.38 20.17
C ALA A 152 27.11 -17.33 19.81
N SER A 153 27.45 -16.84 18.61
CA SER A 153 28.84 -16.60 18.22
C SER A 153 29.41 -15.40 18.96
N LYS A 154 28.68 -14.28 19.01
CA LYS A 154 29.12 -13.06 19.70
C LYS A 154 29.31 -13.22 21.21
N ASN A 155 28.61 -14.15 21.84
CA ASN A 155 28.71 -14.43 23.28
C ASN A 155 29.57 -15.67 23.59
N GLY A 156 30.28 -16.24 22.60
CA GLY A 156 31.16 -17.40 22.79
C GLY A 156 30.45 -18.74 23.07
N SER A 157 29.12 -18.81 22.94
CA SER A 157 28.32 -20.01 23.26
C SER A 157 27.87 -20.82 22.04
N LEU A 158 28.41 -20.52 20.85
CA LEU A 158 27.97 -21.11 19.57
C LEU A 158 27.97 -22.63 19.59
N PHE A 159 29.05 -23.25 20.10
CA PHE A 159 29.14 -24.71 20.14
C PHE A 159 28.06 -25.33 21.04
N ALA A 160 27.88 -24.81 22.25
CA ALA A 160 26.82 -25.25 23.17
C ALA A 160 25.41 -25.03 22.59
N TYR A 161 25.22 -23.94 21.87
CA TYR A 161 23.98 -23.65 21.15
C TYR A 161 23.72 -24.67 20.03
N LEU A 162 24.72 -25.03 19.24
CA LEU A 162 24.56 -26.02 18.17
C LEU A 162 24.28 -27.43 18.71
N VAL A 163 24.92 -27.82 19.82
CA VAL A 163 24.69 -29.11 20.48
C VAL A 163 23.27 -29.21 21.05
N LYS A 164 22.77 -28.13 21.67
CA LYS A 164 21.41 -28.11 22.28
C LYS A 164 20.28 -28.10 21.26
N ASN A 165 20.57 -27.78 20.01
CA ASN A 165 19.57 -27.61 18.96
C ASN A 165 20.05 -28.40 17.73
N PRO A 166 20.00 -29.75 17.68
CA PRO A 166 20.46 -30.55 16.53
C PRO A 166 19.65 -30.28 15.24
N VAL A 167 20.14 -30.76 14.09
CA VAL A 167 19.49 -30.61 12.77
C VAL A 167 18.21 -31.45 12.72
#